data_AF-A0A2R6D1Y4-F1
#
_entry.id   AF-A0A2R6D1Y4-F1
#
_cell.length_a   1.000
_cell.length_b   1.000
_cell.length_c   1.000
_cell.angle_alpha   90.00
_cell.angle_beta   90.00
_cell.angle_gamma   90.00
#
_symmetry.space_group_name_H-M   'P 1'
#
loop_
_entity.id
_entity.type
_entity.pdbx_description
1 polymer ?
#
loop_
_entity_poly.entity_id
_entity_poly.type
_entity_poly.pdbx_seq_one_letter_code
_entity_poly.pdbx_strand_id
1 'polypeptide(L)' 'MDGYTFEDKLELFGTLGGAFLIIMGLVALASTPWATTESTAAVLIQVLGILIVFALAVAMIGFTYADDASNLLPGDENAE' A
#
# COMPACT_ATOMS: atom_id res chain seq x y z
N MET A 1 22.00 20.83 -26.45
CA MET A 1 20.64 20.93 -25.92
C MET A 1 20.74 20.53 -24.47
N ASP A 2 20.66 21.50 -23.56
CA ASP A 2 20.73 21.22 -22.13
C ASP A 2 19.41 20.56 -21.74
N GLY A 3 19.48 19.25 -21.49
CA GLY A 3 18.34 18.46 -21.05
C GLY A 3 17.91 18.95 -19.69
N TYR A 4 16.69 19.47 -19.59
CA TYR A 4 16.04 19.67 -18.30
C TYR A 4 15.88 18.30 -17.63
N THR A 5 16.78 17.97 -16.72
CA THR A 5 16.57 16.87 -15.77
C THR A 5 15.52 17.35 -14.79
N PHE A 6 14.25 17.06 -15.08
CA PHE A 6 13.18 17.25 -14.10
C PHE A 6 13.50 16.35 -12.91
N GLU A 7 13.81 16.99 -11.78
CA GLU A 7 14.02 16.29 -10.52
C GLU A 7 12.69 15.64 -10.13
N ASP A 8 12.67 14.31 -10.02
CA ASP A 8 11.44 13.55 -9.74
C ASP A 8 11.02 13.72 -8.28
N LYS A 9 10.41 14.88 -8.00
CA LYS A 9 9.84 15.19 -6.70
C LYS A 9 8.55 14.40 -6.45
N LEU A 10 7.89 13.89 -7.50
CA LEU A 10 6.64 13.15 -7.38
C LEU A 10 6.87 11.77 -6.75
N GLU A 11 7.96 11.09 -7.10
CA GLU A 11 8.37 9.85 -6.45
C GLU A 11 8.58 10.03 -4.93
N LEU A 12 9.23 11.12 -4.53
CA LEU A 12 9.44 11.46 -3.13
C LEU A 12 8.12 11.74 -2.39
N PHE A 13 7.23 12.55 -2.97
CA PHE A 13 5.93 12.84 -2.37
C PHE A 13 5.02 11.61 -2.31
N GLY A 14 5.07 10.75 -3.33
CA GLY A 14 4.36 9.46 -3.36
C GLY A 14 4.83 8.53 -2.24
N THR A 15 6.14 8.43 -2.04
CA THR A 15 6.75 7.61 -0.98
C THR A 15 6.39 8.13 0.42
N LEU A 16 6.51 9.45 0.64
CA LEU A 16 6.14 10.08 1.91
C LEU A 16 4.64 9.98 2.21
N GLY A 17 3.80 10.18 1.19
CA GLY A 17 2.35 10.01 1.29
C GLY A 17 1.96 8.59 1.64
N GLY A 18 2.57 7.59 0.98
CA GLY A 18 2.38 6.17 1.29
C GLY A 18 2.80 5.82 2.72
N ALA A 19 3.98 6.26 3.15
CA ALA A 19 4.48 6.03 4.51
C ALA A 19 3.55 6.66 5.56
N PHE A 20 3.07 7.88 5.33
CA PHE A 20 2.12 8.55 6.21
C PHE A 20 0.81 7.78 6.35
N LEU A 21 0.25 7.28 5.24
CA LEU A 21 -0.99 6.50 5.24
C LEU A 21 -0.84 5.19 6.04
N ILE A 22 0.30 4.51 5.94
CA ILE A 22 0.59 3.31 6.73
C ILE A 22 0.62 3.65 8.23
N ILE A 23 1.33 4.72 8.60
CA ILE A 23 1.42 5.18 10.00
C ILE A 23 0.02 5.53 10.53
N MET A 24 -0.78 6.28 9.77
CA MET A 24 -2.14 6.65 10.18
C MET A 24 -3.06 5.44 10.30
N GLY A 25 -2.92 4.44 9.43
CA GLY A 25 -3.65 3.18 9.54
C GLY A 25 -3.32 2.42 10.83
N LEU A 26 -2.04 2.40 11.22
CA LEU A 26 -1.60 1.79 12.49
C LEU A 26 -2.11 2.58 13.71
N VAL A 27 -2.09 3.92 13.65
CA VAL A 27 -2.67 4.77 14.70
C VAL A 27 -4.17 4.51 14.84
N ALA A 28 -4.90 4.40 13.73
CA ALA A 28 -6.33 4.09 13.75
C ALA A 28 -6.61 2.70 14.35
N LEU A 29 -5.79 1.70 14.01
CA LEU A 29 -5.90 0.39 14.64
C LEU A 29 -5.62 0.46 16.14
N ALA A 30 -4.57 1.18 16.55
CA ALA A 30 -4.11 1.25 17.93
C ALA A 30 -5.05 2.03 18.86
N SER A 31 -5.81 2.98 18.33
CA SER A 31 -6.54 3.97 19.14
C SER A 31 -8.04 3.69 19.23
N THR A 32 -8.67 3.26 18.15
CA THR A 32 -10.12 3.41 18.01
C THR A 32 -10.96 2.24 18.55
N PRO A 33 -10.58 0.96 18.32
CA PRO A 33 -11.51 -0.14 18.57
C PRO A 33 -11.73 -0.42 20.05
N TRP A 34 -10.66 -0.53 20.84
CA TRP A 34 -10.75 -0.92 22.25
C TRP A 34 -10.77 0.26 23.23
N ALA A 35 -10.50 1.49 22.76
CA ALA A 35 -10.52 2.66 23.64
C ALA A 35 -11.92 3.28 23.80
N THR A 36 -12.88 2.97 22.93
CA THR A 36 -14.16 3.69 22.84
C THR A 36 -15.41 2.82 22.98
N THR A 37 -15.28 1.49 23.05
CA THR A 37 -16.43 0.58 23.19
C THR A 37 -16.12 -0.60 24.09
N GLU A 38 -17.08 -0.96 24.94
CA GLU A 38 -17.01 -2.16 25.81
C GLU A 38 -17.53 -3.42 25.10
N SER A 39 -18.17 -3.27 23.94
CA SER A 39 -18.73 -4.39 23.19
C SER A 39 -17.65 -5.09 22.35
N THR A 40 -17.19 -6.24 22.83
CA THR A 40 -16.16 -7.07 22.16
C THR A 40 -16.53 -7.44 20.72
N ALA A 41 -17.81 -7.67 20.43
CA ALA A 41 -18.27 -7.99 19.07
C ALA A 41 -18.08 -6.81 18.10
N ALA A 42 -18.32 -5.58 18.55
CA ALA A 42 -18.13 -4.39 17.74
C ALA A 42 -16.63 -4.16 17.44
N VAL A 43 -15.76 -4.36 18.45
CA VAL A 43 -14.30 -4.30 18.29
C VAL A 43 -13.81 -5.28 17.22
N LEU A 44 -14.30 -6.53 17.27
CA LEU A 44 -13.95 -7.57 16.31
C LEU A 44 -14.28 -7.18 14.87
N ILE A 45 -15.48 -6.65 14.65
CA ILE A 45 -15.93 -6.19 13.32
C ILE A 45 -15.06 -5.02 12.82
N GLN A 46 -14.73 -4.07 13.69
CA GLN A 46 -13.89 -2.92 13.34
C GLN A 46 -12.48 -3.36 12.94
N VAL A 47 -11.86 -4.25 13.73
CA VAL A 47 -10.53 -4.78 13.43
C VAL A 47 -10.55 -5.55 12.11
N LEU A 48 -11.57 -6.39 11.87
CA LEU A 48 -11.76 -7.08 10.59
C LEU A 48 -11.86 -6.11 9.41
N GLY A 49 -12.63 -5.02 9.55
CA GLY A 49 -12.74 -3.98 8.53
C GLY A 49 -11.38 -3.34 8.21
N ILE A 50 -10.60 -3.00 9.24
CA ILE A 50 -9.24 -2.44 9.06
C ILE A 50 -8.33 -3.43 8.33
N LEU A 51 -8.36 -4.71 8.71
CA LEU A 51 -7.57 -5.76 8.07
C LEU A 51 -7.92 -5.94 6.59
N ILE A 52 -9.21 -5.87 6.23
CA ILE A 52 -9.65 -5.96 4.83
C ILE A 52 -9.11 -4.79 4.00
N VAL A 53 -9.16 -3.57 4.53
CA VAL A 53 -8.62 -2.39 3.84
C VAL A 53 -7.11 -2.53 3.63
N PHE A 54 -6.38 -3.00 4.64
CA PHE A 54 -4.95 -3.28 4.51
C PHE A 54 -4.65 -4.37 3.48
N ALA A 55 -5.43 -5.45 3.49
CA ALA A 55 -5.30 -6.54 2.51
C ALA A 55 -5.50 -6.03 1.08
N LEU A 56 -6.48 -5.15 0.85
CA LEU A 56 -6.71 -4.51 -0.44
C LEU A 56 -5.56 -3.60 -0.86
N ALA A 57 -5.01 -2.82 0.06
CA ALA A 57 -3.85 -1.97 -0.23
C ALA A 57 -2.63 -2.81 -0.64
N VAL A 58 -2.32 -3.88 0.10
CA VAL A 58 -1.24 -4.80 -0.24
C VAL A 58 -1.50 -5.52 -1.56
N ALA A 59 -2.75 -5.94 -1.82
CA ALA A 59 -3.12 -6.56 -3.08
C ALA A 59 -2.90 -5.60 -4.27
N MET A 60 -3.32 -4.33 -4.15
CA MET A 60 -3.07 -3.33 -5.19
C MET A 60 -1.57 -3.13 -5.45
N ILE A 61 -0.77 -2.99 -4.41
CA ILE A 61 0.69 -2.89 -4.52
C ILE A 61 1.24 -4.13 -5.24
N GLY A 62 0.83 -5.33 -4.81
CA GLY A 62 1.23 -6.58 -5.42
C GLY A 62 0.87 -6.66 -6.89
N PHE A 63 -0.35 -6.26 -7.29
CA PHE A 63 -0.76 -6.21 -8.69
C PHE A 63 0.07 -5.21 -9.51
N THR A 64 0.34 -4.02 -8.97
CA THR A 64 1.16 -3.01 -9.66
C THR A 64 2.59 -3.50 -9.91
N TYR A 65 3.21 -4.19 -8.96
CA TYR A 65 4.57 -4.72 -9.12
C TYR A 65 4.64 -6.09 -9.82
N ALA A 66 3.52 -6.83 -9.90
CA ALA A 66 3.49 -8.13 -10.56
C ALA A 66 3.71 -8.04 -12.08
N ASP A 67 3.28 -6.95 -12.72
CA ASP A 67 3.54 -6.73 -14.15
C ASP A 67 5.03 -6.51 -14.44
N ASP A 68 5.76 -5.77 -13.58
CA ASP A 68 7.21 -5.59 -13.71
C ASP A 68 8.00 -6.89 -13.47
N ALA A 69 7.51 -7.78 -12.59
CA ALA A 69 8.14 -9.06 -12.33
C ALA A 69 8.09 -10.02 -13.54
N SER A 70 7.09 -9.90 -14.42
CA SER A 70 7.00 -10.69 -15.65
C SER A 70 8.11 -10.35 -16.66
N ASN A 71 8.59 -9.10 -16.66
CA ASN A 71 9.67 -8.60 -17.49
C ASN A 71 11.08 -9.00 -16.99
N LEU A 72 11.15 -9.57 -15.79
CA LEU A 72 12.38 -10.06 -15.16
C LEU A 72 12.53 -11.58 -15.26
N LEU A 73 11.56 -12.29 -15.84
CA LEU A 73 11.66 -13.70 -16.17
C LEU A 73 12.42 -13.84 -17.51
N PRO A 74 13.66 -14.37 -17.53
CA PRO A 74 14.38 -14.62 -18.77
C PRO A 74 13.68 -15.75 -19.53
N GLY A 75 12.84 -15.40 -20.51
CA GLY A 75 12.08 -16.39 -21.26
C GLY A 75 11.32 -15.91 -22.51
N ASP A 76 11.20 -14.60 -22.76
CA ASP A 76 10.40 -14.07 -23.88
C ASP A 76 11.24 -13.54 -25.06
N GLU A 77 12.38 -14.17 -25.36
CA GLU A 77 13.21 -13.81 -26.52
C GLU A 77 13.18 -14.85 -27.65
N ASN A 78 12.29 -15.86 -27.60
CA ASN A 78 12.25 -16.94 -28.59
C ASN A 78 10.84 -17.38 -29.02
N ALA A 79 9.92 -16.45 -29.27
CA ALA A 79 8.75 -16.73 -30.09
C ALA A 79 8.83 -15.88 -31.37
N GLU A 80 9.05 -16.60 -32.46
CA GLU A 80 9.25 -16.15 -33.85
C GLU A 80 8.21 -15.17 -34.39
#